data_AF-A0A6G4QT10-F1
#
_entry.id   AF-A0A6G4QT10-F1
#
_cell.length_a   1.000
_cell.length_b   1.000
_cell.length_c   1.000
_cell.angle_alpha   90.00
_cell.angle_beta   90.00
_cell.angle_gamma   90.00
#
_symmetry.space_group_name_H-M   'P 1'
#
loop_
_entity.id
_entity.type
_entity.pdbx_description
1 polymer ?
#
loop_
_entity_poly.entity_id
_entity_poly.type
_entity_poly.pdbx_seq_one_letter_code
_entity_poly.pdbx_strand_id
1 'polypeptide(L)' 'MRTIEVNQTEAGWEVTCDHQVVFTDSLEQRSFQAALDYGSRLFDEGVRAEIVLHRLEA' A
#
# COMPACT_ATOMS: atom_id res chain seq x y z
N MET A 1 4.34 -11.95 -9.02
CA MET A 1 4.33 -11.45 -7.63
C MET A 1 4.14 -9.96 -7.73
N ARG A 2 3.14 -9.42 -7.04
CA ARG A 2 2.89 -7.97 -7.02
C ARG A 2 3.44 -7.37 -5.74
N THR A 3 3.87 -6.12 -5.82
CA THR A 3 4.30 -5.36 -4.65
C THR A 3 3.26 -4.29 -4.37
N ILE A 4 2.79 -4.25 -3.13
CA ILE A 4 1.94 -3.18 -2.61
C ILE A 4 2.86 -2.32 -1.76
N GLU A 5 3.05 -1.05 -2.14
CA GLU A 5 3.93 -0.15 -1.41
C GLU A 5 3.07 0.85 -0.63
N VAL A 6 3.38 1.04 0.65
CA VAL A 6 2.78 2.07 1.50
C VAL A 6 3.83 3.15 1.69
N ASN A 7 3.66 4.25 0.99
CA ASN A 7 4.63 5.34 0.88
C ASN A 7 4.18 6.53 1.71
N GLN A 8 5.01 6.98 2.65
CA GLN A 8 4.86 8.31 3.23
C GLN A 8 5.30 9.35 2.20
N THR A 9 4.47 10.37 2.01
CA THR A 9 4.73 11.51 1.14
C THR A 9 4.63 12.81 1.96
N GLU A 10 5.00 13.94 1.36
CA GLU A 10 4.80 15.25 2.01
C GLU A 10 3.33 15.57 2.28
N ALA A 11 2.41 15.00 1.49
CA ALA A 11 0.98 15.24 1.57
C ALA A 11 0.23 14.23 2.47
N GLY A 12 0.92 13.22 3.01
CA GLY A 12 0.31 12.13 3.78
C GLY A 12 0.86 10.78 3.36
N TRP A 13 -0.03 9.88 2.96
CA TRP A 13 0.29 8.49 2.64
C TRP A 13 -0.35 8.06 1.32
N GLU A 14 0.39 7.31 0.54
CA GLU A 14 -0.03 6.73 -0.74
C GLU A 14 0.20 5.23 -0.72
N VAL A 15 -0.78 4.47 -1.18
CA VAL A 15 -0.66 3.03 -1.41
C VAL A 15 -0.61 2.78 -2.92
N THR A 16 0.47 2.19 -3.40
CA THR A 16 0.65 1.82 -4.80
C THR A 16 0.67 0.30 -4.98
N CYS A 17 0.25 -0.17 -6.14
CA CYS A 17 0.49 -1.54 -6.58
C CYS A 17 0.90 -1.51 -8.05
N ASP A 18 2.04 -2.13 -8.39
CA ASP A 18 2.61 -2.11 -9.74
C ASP A 18 2.72 -0.67 -10.32
N HIS A 19 3.13 0.30 -9.49
CA HIS A 19 3.24 1.74 -9.81
C HIS A 19 1.90 2.48 -10.06
N GLN A 20 0.76 1.87 -9.73
CA GLN A 20 -0.54 2.52 -9.77
C GLN A 20 -1.02 2.84 -8.37
N VAL A 21 -1.48 4.09 -8.16
CA VAL A 21 -2.10 4.49 -6.88
C VAL A 21 -3.43 3.77 -6.72
N VAL A 22 -3.57 3.01 -5.64
CA VAL A 22 -4.79 2.29 -5.29
C VAL A 22 -5.52 2.92 -4.11
N PHE A 23 -4.82 3.71 -3.29
CA PHE A 23 -5.40 4.42 -2.15
C PHE A 23 -4.51 5.59 -1.71
N THR A 24 -5.12 6.66 -1.18
CA THR A 24 -4.42 7.79 -0.56
C THR A 24 -5.17 8.24 0.69
N ASP A 25 -4.46 8.54 1.77
CA ASP A 25 -5.04 9.15 2.98
C ASP A 25 -3.97 10.00 3.70
N SER A 26 -4.40 10.92 4.53
CA SER A 26 -3.53 11.65 5.46
C SER A 26 -3.01 10.78 6.62
N LEU A 27 -3.70 9.69 6.94
CA LEU A 27 -3.42 8.85 8.11
C LEU A 27 -2.71 7.54 7.74
N GLU A 28 -1.62 7.25 8.46
CA GLU A 28 -0.83 6.02 8.32
C GLU A 28 -1.71 4.77 8.49
N GLN A 29 -2.44 4.69 9.61
CA GLN A 29 -3.24 3.50 9.96
C GLN A 29 -4.25 3.12 8.87
N ARG A 30 -4.90 4.11 8.24
CA ARG A 30 -5.89 3.86 7.18
C ARG A 30 -5.23 3.37 5.90
N SER A 31 -4.05 3.90 5.58
CA SER A 31 -3.27 3.50 4.41
C SER A 31 -2.74 2.07 4.56
N PHE A 32 -2.27 1.71 5.75
CA PHE A 32 -1.91 0.32 6.06
C PHE A 32 -3.11 -0.63 5.95
N GLN A 33 -4.26 -0.25 6.49
CA GLN A 33 -5.47 -1.08 6.37
C GLN A 33 -5.85 -1.28 4.90
N ALA A 34 -5.82 -0.21 4.09
CA ALA A 34 -6.10 -0.31 2.66
C ALA A 34 -5.13 -1.25 1.94
N ALA A 35 -3.85 -1.23 2.29
CA ALA A 35 -2.85 -2.15 1.73
C ALA A 35 -3.14 -3.62 2.10
N LEU A 36 -3.53 -3.89 3.34
CA LEU A 36 -3.92 -5.22 3.80
C LEU A 36 -5.20 -5.72 3.10
N ASP A 37 -6.22 -4.86 2.99
CA ASP A 37 -7.47 -5.20 2.30
C ASP A 37 -7.22 -5.50 0.82
N TYR A 38 -6.35 -4.72 0.17
CA TYR A 38 -5.94 -4.97 -1.22
C TYR A 38 -5.15 -6.28 -1.35
N GLY A 39 -4.24 -6.55 -0.41
CA GLY A 39 -3.49 -7.80 -0.35
C GLY A 39 -4.39 -9.03 -0.16
N SER A 40 -5.43 -8.92 0.69
CA SER A 40 -6.43 -9.97 0.88
C SER A 40 -7.17 -10.28 -0.43
N ARG A 41 -7.56 -9.24 -1.18
CA ARG A 41 -8.21 -9.42 -2.49
C ARG A 41 -7.28 -10.12 -3.49
N LEU A 42 -6.01 -9.74 -3.55
CA LEU A 42 -5.03 -10.42 -4.42
C LEU A 42 -4.85 -11.88 -4.01
N PHE A 43 -4.86 -12.18 -2.71
CA PHE A 43 -4.77 -13.54 -2.21
C PHE A 43 -5.98 -14.38 -2.66
N ASP A 44 -7.20 -13.84 -2.55
CA ASP A 44 -8.42 -14.49 -3.03
C ASP A 44 -8.40 -14.75 -4.55
N GLU A 45 -7.72 -13.87 -5.30
CA GLU A 45 -7.46 -14.03 -6.75
C GLU A 45 -6.32 -15.01 -7.07
N GLY A 46 -5.67 -15.61 -6.06
CA GLY A 46 -4.53 -16.52 -6.21
C GLY A 46 -3.21 -15.82 -6.57
N VAL A 47 -3.14 -14.50 -6.41
CA VAL A 47 -1.97 -13.67 -6.72
C VAL A 47 -1.12 -13.49 -5.47
N ARG A 48 0.14 -13.95 -5.53
CA ARG A 48 1.13 -13.67 -4.48
C ARG A 48 1.48 -12.18 -4.46
N ALA A 49 1.33 -11.56 -3.29
CA ALA A 49 1.68 -10.17 -3.03
C ALA A 49 2.65 -10.02 -1.85
N GLU A 50 3.43 -8.95 -1.87
CA GLU A 50 4.26 -8.47 -0.77
C GLU A 50 3.85 -7.04 -0.42
N ILE A 51 3.85 -6.68 0.86
CA ILE A 51 3.59 -5.31 1.32
C ILE A 51 4.90 -4.71 1.82
N VAL A 52 5.29 -3.57 1.25
CA VAL A 52 6.52 -2.85 1.58
C VAL A 52 6.17 -1.46 2.12
N LEU A 53 6.91 -1.03 3.14
CA LEU A 53 6.65 0.22 3.86
C LEU A 53 7.80 1.17 3.62
N HIS A 54 7.51 2.34 3.06
CA HIS A 54 8.48 3.41 2.85
C HIS A 54 8.10 4.61 3.70
N ARG A 55 9.01 5.00 4.58
CA ARG A 55 8.88 6.19 5.42
C ARG A 55 9.90 7.23 4.94
N LEU A 56 9.54 8.51 4.96
CA LEU A 56 10.52 9.56 4.73
C LEU A 56 11.54 9.50 5.86
N GLU A 57 12.83 9.46 5.52
CA GLU A 57 13.90 9.57 6.53
C GLU A 57 13.75 10.91 7.25
N ALA A 58 13.90 10.88 8.58
CA ALA A 58 13.77 12.04 9.45
C ALA A 58 15.04 12.89 9.51
#